data_AF-A0A1H5UI97-F1
#
_entry.id   AF-A0A1H5UI97-F1
#
_cell.length_a   1.000
_cell.length_b   1.000
_cell.length_c   1.000
_cell.angle_alpha   90.00
_cell.angle_beta   90.00
_cell.angle_gamma   90.00
#
_symmetry.space_group_name_H-M   'P 1'
#
loop_
_entity.id
_entity.type
_entity.pdbx_description
1 polymer ?
#
loop_
_entity_poly.entity_id
_entity_poly.type
_entity_poly.pdbx_seq_one_letter_code
_entity_poly.pdbx_strand_id
1 'polypeptide(L)'
;MTRMYHRLPAEAYTSQDWFDREQRLIFSRSWRYAGLAEDVPAPGHYISVQAGLNNIFVVMGRDRRLRAFHNICRHRGTQLIRAVGKTQKALTCPYHDWTYDLEGNLISVPDEDREYPNGIDKSCLGLRPASVDVWRGMIFVHPDPIAPSLAEWFGPVDPLLGPHRPEELVEYEEARQTYEIRANWKIVVENYIDVYHLSHLHSNTLHMYDHARAEYG
;
A
#
# COMPACT_ATOMS: atom_id res chain seq x y z
N MET A 1 38.16 -17.76 10.59
CA MET A 1 36.77 -17.31 10.81
C MET A 1 36.01 -17.51 9.51
N THR A 2 35.09 -18.48 9.47
CA THR A 2 34.32 -18.79 8.26
C THR A 2 33.37 -17.64 7.96
N ARG A 3 33.42 -17.10 6.75
CA ARG A 3 32.58 -15.99 6.31
C ARG A 3 31.13 -16.48 6.28
N MET A 4 30.31 -16.03 7.22
CA MET A 4 28.89 -16.37 7.25
C MET A 4 28.24 -15.67 6.05
N TYR A 5 27.80 -16.44 5.06
CA TYR A 5 27.20 -15.90 3.82
C TYR A 5 25.77 -15.38 4.05
N HIS A 6 25.10 -15.83 5.11
CA HIS A 6 23.76 -15.38 5.46
C HIS A 6 23.82 -14.08 6.25
N ARG A 7 23.27 -13.00 5.68
CA ARG A 7 23.20 -11.68 6.35
C ARG A 7 22.13 -11.60 7.43
N LEU A 8 21.13 -12.49 7.40
CA LEU A 8 20.03 -12.54 8.36
C LEU A 8 20.05 -13.85 9.16
N PRO A 9 19.77 -13.81 10.47
CA PRO A 9 19.65 -15.01 11.29
C PRO A 9 18.28 -15.68 11.06
N ALA A 10 18.13 -16.96 11.42
CA ALA A 10 16.90 -17.72 11.16
C ALA A 10 15.65 -17.09 11.79
N GLU A 11 15.81 -16.46 12.95
CA GLU A 11 14.76 -15.78 13.70
C GLU A 11 14.15 -14.61 12.91
N ALA A 12 14.89 -14.01 11.97
CA ALA A 12 14.35 -12.98 11.09
C ALA A 12 13.17 -13.50 10.26
N TYR A 13 13.11 -14.80 9.99
CA TYR A 13 12.07 -15.43 9.19
C TYR A 13 10.96 -16.07 10.05
N THR A 14 11.22 -16.40 11.31
CA THR A 14 10.35 -17.23 12.14
C THR A 14 9.82 -16.56 13.40
N SER A 15 10.44 -15.47 13.87
CA SER A 15 10.12 -14.83 15.14
C SER A 15 9.12 -13.69 14.99
N GLN A 16 8.16 -13.62 15.93
CA GLN A 16 7.22 -12.51 16.05
C GLN A 16 7.92 -11.18 16.35
N ASP A 17 8.96 -11.18 17.20
CA ASP A 17 9.69 -9.95 17.56
C ASP A 17 10.37 -9.31 16.35
N TRP A 18 10.87 -10.14 15.43
CA TRP A 18 11.43 -9.67 14.18
C TRP A 18 10.34 -9.08 13.28
N PHE A 19 9.22 -9.79 13.13
CA PHE A 19 8.10 -9.29 12.33
C PHE A 19 7.55 -7.97 12.88
N ASP A 20 7.38 -7.83 14.19
CA ASP A 20 6.91 -6.59 14.82
C ASP A 20 7.87 -5.41 14.59
N ARG A 21 9.18 -5.67 14.61
CA ARG A 21 10.20 -4.66 14.27
C ARG A 21 10.11 -4.27 12.80
N GLU A 22 9.95 -5.22 11.90
CA GLU A 22 9.78 -4.95 10.46
C GLU A 22 8.51 -4.13 10.21
N GLN A 23 7.40 -4.47 10.88
CA GLN A 23 6.14 -3.71 10.80
C GLN A 23 6.34 -2.24 11.15
N ARG A 24 7.14 -1.95 12.18
CA ARG A 24 7.45 -0.59 12.63
C ARG A 24 8.50 0.13 11.78
N LEU A 25 9.57 -0.56 11.42
CA LEU A 25 10.78 0.06 10.88
C LEU A 25 10.83 0.05 9.35
N ILE A 26 10.19 -0.93 8.72
CA ILE A 26 10.16 -1.10 7.26
C ILE A 26 8.75 -0.76 6.76
N PHE A 27 7.73 -1.46 7.23
CA PHE A 27 6.38 -1.34 6.66
C PHE A 27 5.71 0.00 6.94
N SER A 28 5.95 0.57 8.13
CA SER A 28 5.40 1.87 8.53
C SER A 28 6.25 3.07 8.10
N ARG A 29 7.38 2.87 7.39
CA ARG A 29 8.36 3.93 7.05
C ARG A 29 8.85 3.85 5.60
N SER A 30 8.09 3.21 4.72
CA SER A 30 8.44 3.09 3.31
C SER A 30 7.19 3.21 2.46
N TRP A 31 7.38 3.56 1.19
CA TRP A 31 6.30 3.54 0.21
C TRP A 31 5.73 2.12 0.06
N ARG A 32 4.40 2.01 0.00
CA ARG A 32 3.65 0.76 -0.09
C ARG A 32 2.74 0.78 -1.30
N TYR A 33 2.83 -0.25 -2.12
CA TYR A 33 1.94 -0.45 -3.26
C TYR A 33 0.50 -0.56 -2.76
N ALA A 34 -0.37 0.30 -3.27
CA ALA A 34 -1.78 0.35 -2.90
C ALA A 34 -2.68 -0.29 -3.98
N GLY A 35 -2.30 -0.18 -5.25
CA GLY A 35 -3.09 -0.62 -6.39
C GLY A 35 -2.65 0.10 -7.67
N LEU A 36 -3.42 -0.04 -8.74
CA LEU A 36 -3.23 0.67 -9.99
C LEU A 36 -4.05 1.96 -10.02
N ALA A 37 -3.64 2.91 -10.86
CA ALA A 37 -4.40 4.14 -11.08
C ALA A 37 -5.83 3.86 -11.56
N GLU A 38 -6.02 2.77 -12.31
CA GLU A 38 -7.32 2.32 -12.80
C GLU A 38 -8.24 1.71 -11.73
N ASP A 39 -7.72 1.37 -10.54
CA ASP A 39 -8.55 0.93 -9.41
C ASP A 39 -9.39 2.09 -8.81
N VAL A 40 -8.96 3.34 -9.04
CA VAL A 40 -9.64 4.56 -8.54
C VAL A 40 -9.96 5.56 -9.65
N PRO A 41 -10.71 5.16 -10.69
CA PRO A 41 -10.81 5.89 -11.95
C PRO A 41 -11.66 7.17 -11.89
N ALA A 42 -12.51 7.30 -10.86
CA ALA A 42 -13.49 8.38 -10.78
C ALA A 42 -13.63 8.92 -9.35
N PRO A 43 -14.08 10.18 -9.19
CA PRO A 43 -14.28 10.78 -7.88
C PRO A 43 -15.08 9.90 -6.92
N GLY A 44 -14.58 9.77 -5.69
CA GLY A 44 -15.15 8.94 -4.63
C GLY A 44 -14.79 7.46 -4.71
N HIS A 45 -14.13 6.99 -5.78
CA HIS A 45 -13.52 5.66 -5.78
C HIS A 45 -12.33 5.65 -4.83
N TYR A 46 -12.17 4.56 -4.10
CA TYR A 46 -11.12 4.41 -3.10
C TYR A 46 -10.58 2.98 -3.06
N ILE A 47 -9.36 2.88 -2.53
CA ILE A 47 -8.69 1.63 -2.18
C ILE A 47 -8.01 1.79 -0.82
N SER A 48 -8.04 0.76 0.02
CA SER A 48 -7.35 0.72 1.30
C SER A 48 -6.23 -0.32 1.29
N VAL A 49 -5.11 0.03 1.91
CA VAL A 49 -3.90 -0.79 1.99
C VAL A 49 -3.36 -0.78 3.42
N GLN A 50 -2.84 -1.93 3.85
CA GLN A 50 -2.13 -2.04 5.13
C GLN A 50 -0.65 -1.68 4.92
N ALA A 51 -0.24 -0.51 5.40
CA ALA A 51 1.14 -0.02 5.41
C ALA A 51 1.78 -0.23 6.79
N GLY A 52 2.19 -1.47 7.05
CA GLY A 52 2.76 -1.89 8.34
C GLY A 52 1.71 -1.88 9.41
N LEU A 53 1.84 -0.99 10.40
CA LEU A 53 0.84 -0.82 11.45
C LEU A 53 -0.28 0.16 11.07
N ASN A 54 -0.21 0.77 9.88
CA ASN A 54 -1.13 1.82 9.46
C ASN A 54 -2.08 1.30 8.37
N ASN A 55 -3.38 1.35 8.63
CA ASN A 55 -4.38 1.15 7.57
C ASN A 55 -4.62 2.51 6.90
N ILE A 56 -4.27 2.62 5.62
CA ILE A 56 -4.36 3.86 4.84
C ILE A 56 -5.31 3.62 3.70
N PHE A 57 -6.15 4.60 3.39
CA PHE A 57 -6.89 4.59 2.14
C PHE A 57 -6.48 5.72 1.23
N VAL A 58 -6.58 5.47 -0.07
CA VAL A 58 -6.48 6.43 -1.15
C VAL A 58 -7.87 6.68 -1.70
N VAL A 59 -8.21 7.94 -1.96
CA VAL A 59 -9.47 8.33 -2.58
C VAL A 59 -9.23 9.32 -3.73
N MET A 60 -9.98 9.15 -4.81
CA MET A 60 -10.01 10.12 -5.91
C MET A 60 -10.93 11.29 -5.54
N GLY A 61 -10.37 12.50 -5.48
CA GLY A 61 -11.13 13.73 -5.24
C GLY A 61 -11.98 14.15 -6.44
N ARG A 62 -12.93 15.08 -6.22
CA ARG A 62 -13.74 15.68 -7.31
C ARG A 62 -12.91 16.51 -8.28
N ASP A 63 -11.81 17.06 -7.79
CA ASP A 63 -10.78 17.78 -8.54
C ASP A 63 -9.81 16.85 -9.29
N ARG A 64 -10.08 15.54 -9.31
CA ARG A 64 -9.22 14.50 -9.90
C ARG A 64 -7.82 14.42 -9.27
N ARG A 65 -7.68 14.82 -8.01
CA ARG A 65 -6.45 14.60 -7.23
C ARG A 65 -6.62 13.43 -6.28
N LEU A 66 -5.65 12.53 -6.29
CA LEU A 66 -5.55 11.48 -5.28
C LEU A 66 -5.22 12.11 -3.92
N ARG A 67 -5.84 11.59 -2.88
CA ARG A 67 -5.56 11.93 -1.48
C ARG A 67 -5.46 10.66 -0.68
N ALA A 68 -4.61 10.63 0.33
CA ALA A 68 -4.52 9.51 1.26
C ALA A 68 -4.72 9.93 2.70
N PHE A 69 -5.38 9.07 3.47
CA PHE A 69 -5.66 9.28 4.88
C PHE A 69 -5.52 7.99 5.66
N HIS A 70 -5.16 8.10 6.93
CA HIS A 70 -5.31 6.99 7.87
C HIS A 70 -6.78 6.63 7.99
N ASN A 71 -7.11 5.35 7.81
CA ASN A 71 -8.47 4.80 7.80
C ASN A 71 -9.03 4.66 9.22
N ILE A 72 -9.05 5.77 9.95
CA ILE A 72 -9.34 5.83 11.38
C ILE A 72 -10.19 7.07 11.65
N CYS A 73 -11.44 6.87 12.05
CA CYS A 73 -12.33 7.94 12.45
C CYS A 73 -11.75 8.72 13.63
N ARG A 74 -11.81 10.05 13.57
CA ARG A 74 -11.29 10.95 14.60
C ARG A 74 -12.14 11.01 15.89
N HIS A 75 -13.31 10.37 15.92
CA HIS A 75 -14.12 10.24 17.13
C HIS A 75 -13.58 9.15 18.07
N ARG A 76 -13.67 7.87 17.67
CA ARG A 76 -13.29 6.71 18.52
C ARG A 76 -12.42 5.68 17.81
N GLY A 77 -11.77 6.07 16.72
CA GLY A 77 -10.80 5.22 16.04
C GLY A 77 -11.39 4.13 15.14
N THR A 78 -12.70 4.13 14.90
CA THR A 78 -13.35 3.15 14.02
C THR A 78 -12.84 3.26 12.59
N GLN A 79 -12.59 2.11 11.95
CA GLN A 79 -12.28 2.04 10.52
C GLN A 79 -13.44 2.60 9.69
N LEU A 80 -13.14 3.50 8.75
CA LEU A 80 -14.15 4.20 7.95
C LEU A 80 -14.60 3.39 6.74
N ILE A 81 -13.65 2.80 6.03
CA ILE A 81 -13.91 2.10 4.76
C ILE A 81 -13.28 0.71 4.70
N ARG A 82 -13.80 -0.12 3.80
CA ARG A 82 -13.29 -1.46 3.49
C ARG A 82 -12.20 -1.42 2.41
N ALA A 83 -11.83 -2.59 1.88
CA ALA A 83 -10.73 -2.80 0.93
C ALA A 83 -10.80 -1.95 -0.34
N VAL A 84 -11.84 -2.10 -1.15
CA VAL A 84 -12.04 -1.33 -2.39
C VAL A 84 -13.50 -0.92 -2.45
N GLY A 85 -13.79 0.25 -3.01
CA GLY A 85 -15.17 0.66 -3.21
C GLY A 85 -15.33 2.06 -3.75
N LYS A 86 -16.57 2.53 -3.63
CA LYS A 86 -16.97 3.86 -4.06
C LYS A 86 -17.83 4.52 -3.00
N THR A 87 -17.55 5.78 -2.71
CA THR A 87 -18.48 6.68 -2.04
C THR A 87 -19.05 7.71 -3.02
N GLN A 88 -20.26 8.22 -2.76
CA GLN A 88 -20.87 9.22 -3.61
C GLN A 88 -20.34 10.64 -3.37
N LYS A 89 -20.31 11.09 -2.11
CA LYS A 89 -19.97 12.48 -1.77
C LYS A 89 -19.09 12.65 -0.53
N ALA A 90 -19.20 11.74 0.43
CA ALA A 90 -18.58 11.87 1.74
C ALA A 90 -18.38 10.49 2.37
N LEU A 91 -17.52 10.39 3.37
CA LEU A 91 -17.23 9.20 4.15
C LEU A 91 -17.94 9.28 5.48
N THR A 92 -18.93 8.42 5.71
CA THR A 92 -19.68 8.37 6.97
C THR A 92 -19.16 7.23 7.82
N CYS A 93 -18.71 7.56 9.03
CA CYS A 93 -18.22 6.59 10.00
C CYS A 93 -19.35 5.64 10.43
N PRO A 94 -19.17 4.32 10.34
CA PRO A 94 -20.24 3.35 10.64
C PRO A 94 -20.60 3.25 12.13
N TYR A 95 -19.91 3.98 13.02
CA TYR A 95 -20.18 3.92 14.46
C TYR A 95 -21.17 5.00 14.93
N HIS A 96 -20.93 6.25 14.57
CA HIS A 96 -21.72 7.40 15.06
C HIS A 96 -21.94 8.44 13.97
N ASP A 97 -21.88 8.04 12.70
CA ASP A 97 -22.17 8.86 11.52
C ASP A 97 -21.41 10.20 11.39
N TRP A 98 -20.25 10.32 12.06
CA TRP A 98 -19.30 11.39 11.75
C TRP A 98 -18.93 11.32 10.29
N THR A 99 -19.18 12.41 9.57
CA THR A 99 -19.08 12.43 8.11
C THR A 99 -17.96 13.36 7.68
N TYR A 100 -17.07 12.84 6.83
CA TYR A 100 -15.92 13.55 6.28
C TYR A 100 -16.11 13.78 4.78
N ASP A 101 -15.70 14.92 4.24
CA ASP A 101 -15.64 15.11 2.79
C ASP A 101 -14.46 14.32 2.18
N LEU A 102 -14.32 14.39 0.85
CA LEU A 102 -13.21 13.71 0.14
C LEU A 102 -11.86 14.42 0.31
N GLU A 103 -11.82 15.58 0.96
CA GLU A 103 -10.61 16.29 1.34
C GLU A 103 -10.17 15.95 2.77
N GLY A 104 -10.95 15.12 3.47
CA GLY A 104 -10.69 14.66 4.82
C GLY A 104 -11.23 15.58 5.91
N ASN A 105 -11.95 16.66 5.57
CA ASN A 105 -12.51 17.57 6.57
C ASN A 105 -13.73 16.94 7.23
N LEU A 106 -13.87 17.11 8.55
CA LEU A 106 -15.10 16.73 9.26
C LEU A 106 -16.20 17.74 8.94
N ILE A 107 -17.24 17.31 8.22
CA ILE A 107 -18.32 18.20 7.75
C ILE A 107 -19.61 18.04 8.54
N SER A 108 -19.85 16.89 9.18
CA SER A 108 -21.07 16.66 9.97
C SER A 108 -20.81 15.78 11.19
N VAL A 109 -21.42 16.17 12.30
CA VAL A 109 -21.47 15.45 13.57
C VAL A 109 -22.95 15.33 13.96
N PRO A 110 -23.52 14.11 14.09
CA PRO A 110 -24.90 13.96 14.52
C PRO A 110 -25.12 14.51 15.93
N ASP A 111 -26.29 15.12 16.17
CA ASP A 111 -26.70 15.69 17.46
C ASP A 111 -25.65 16.65 18.08
N GLU A 112 -24.93 17.40 17.24
CA GLU A 112 -23.79 18.24 17.63
C GLU A 112 -24.07 19.18 18.80
N ASP A 113 -25.17 19.94 18.75
CA ASP A 113 -25.54 20.89 19.81
C ASP A 113 -25.83 20.19 21.15
N ARG A 114 -26.29 18.93 21.12
CA ARG A 114 -26.63 18.14 22.31
C ARG A 114 -25.40 17.48 22.91
N GLU A 115 -24.60 16.83 22.07
CA GLU A 115 -23.42 16.06 22.51
C GLU A 115 -22.21 16.97 22.78
N TYR A 116 -22.14 18.13 22.12
CA TYR A 116 -21.09 19.13 22.25
C TYR A 116 -21.68 20.52 22.56
N PRO A 117 -22.33 20.72 23.72
CA PRO A 117 -23.03 21.96 24.06
C PRO A 117 -22.11 23.19 24.18
N ASN A 118 -20.81 22.98 24.34
CA ASN A 118 -19.79 24.03 24.36
C ASN A 118 -19.16 24.26 22.97
N GLY A 119 -19.74 23.67 21.92
CA GLY A 119 -19.20 23.65 20.57
C GLY A 119 -18.12 22.58 20.35
N ILE A 120 -17.92 22.26 19.07
CA ILE A 120 -16.85 21.37 18.60
C ILE A 120 -16.11 22.06 17.46
N ASP A 121 -14.79 22.20 17.58
CA ASP A 121 -13.98 22.70 16.48
C ASP A 121 -13.69 21.56 15.49
N LYS A 122 -14.50 21.48 14.43
CA LYS A 122 -14.33 20.45 13.39
C LYS A 122 -13.01 20.57 12.63
N SER A 123 -12.39 21.77 12.61
CA SER A 123 -11.15 22.00 11.84
C SER A 123 -9.96 21.23 12.39
N CYS A 124 -9.93 20.92 13.70
CA CYS A 124 -8.90 20.08 14.32
C CYS A 124 -9.19 18.56 14.27
N LEU A 125 -10.37 18.19 13.72
CA LEU A 125 -10.90 16.83 13.72
C LEU A 125 -11.04 16.23 12.31
N GLY A 126 -10.39 16.81 11.30
CA GLY A 126 -10.24 16.18 9.99
C GLY A 126 -9.41 14.89 10.04
N LEU A 127 -9.54 14.02 9.04
CA LEU A 127 -8.78 12.79 8.92
C LEU A 127 -7.27 13.07 8.95
N ARG A 128 -6.49 12.13 9.50
CA ARG A 128 -5.03 12.26 9.52
C ARG A 128 -4.51 11.99 8.10
N PRO A 129 -3.83 12.94 7.45
CA PRO A 129 -3.31 12.74 6.10
C PRO A 129 -2.17 11.74 6.09
N ALA A 130 -2.00 11.09 4.95
CA ALA A 130 -0.87 10.26 4.56
C ALA A 130 -0.42 10.69 3.16
N SER A 131 0.80 10.33 2.75
CA SER A 131 1.27 10.66 1.40
C SER A 131 0.76 9.63 0.39
N VAL A 132 0.46 10.07 -0.82
CA VAL A 132 0.13 9.25 -1.98
C VAL A 132 0.79 9.83 -3.22
N ASP A 133 1.32 8.96 -4.07
CA ASP A 133 1.85 9.35 -5.37
C ASP A 133 1.75 8.17 -6.35
N VAL A 134 1.96 8.43 -7.63
CA VAL A 134 1.85 7.44 -8.71
C VAL A 134 3.19 7.27 -9.41
N TRP A 135 3.66 6.04 -9.50
CA TRP A 135 4.83 5.68 -10.29
C TRP A 135 4.43 4.68 -11.36
N ARG A 136 4.63 5.02 -12.65
CA ARG A 136 4.37 4.13 -13.80
C ARG A 136 2.96 3.47 -13.77
N GLY A 137 1.93 4.24 -13.42
CA GLY A 137 0.55 3.75 -13.32
C GLY A 137 0.19 3.03 -12.01
N MET A 138 1.16 2.80 -11.12
CA MET A 138 0.97 2.18 -9.81
C MET A 138 0.86 3.24 -8.71
N ILE A 139 -0.16 3.12 -7.87
CA ILE A 139 -0.39 3.98 -6.70
C ILE A 139 0.44 3.45 -5.53
N PHE A 140 1.17 4.35 -4.88
CA PHE A 140 1.87 4.07 -3.63
C PHE A 140 1.41 5.02 -2.53
N VAL A 141 1.43 4.52 -1.29
CA VAL A 141 1.18 5.33 -0.09
C VAL A 141 2.34 5.30 0.89
N HIS A 142 2.47 6.35 1.68
CA HIS A 142 3.40 6.41 2.80
C HIS A 142 2.67 6.94 4.04
N PRO A 143 2.81 6.30 5.23
CA PRO A 143 2.08 6.71 6.43
C PRO A 143 2.36 8.13 6.92
N ASP A 144 3.57 8.62 6.68
CA ASP A 144 3.95 10.02 6.93
C ASP A 144 3.35 10.94 5.85
N PRO A 145 2.63 12.02 6.22
CA PRO A 145 2.13 13.02 5.27
C PRO A 145 3.22 13.90 4.64
N ILE A 146 4.47 13.81 5.12
CA ILE A 146 5.64 14.52 4.58
C ILE A 146 6.70 13.48 4.20
N ALA A 147 6.30 12.52 3.36
CA ALA A 147 7.18 11.45 2.90
C ALA A 147 8.27 11.95 1.94
N PRO A 148 9.40 11.22 1.82
CA PRO A 148 10.34 11.42 0.71
C PRO A 148 9.63 11.25 -0.65
N SER A 149 10.10 11.93 -1.69
CA SER A 149 9.51 11.85 -3.02
C SER A 149 9.45 10.40 -3.53
N LEU A 150 8.32 9.99 -4.12
CA LEU A 150 8.21 8.67 -4.74
C LEU A 150 9.15 8.53 -5.95
N ALA A 151 9.36 9.62 -6.68
CA ALA A 151 10.30 9.66 -7.79
C ALA A 151 11.76 9.47 -7.31
N GLU A 152 12.14 10.02 -6.16
CA GLU A 152 13.45 9.77 -5.56
C GLU A 152 13.57 8.33 -5.07
N TRP A 153 12.50 7.79 -4.47
CA TRP A 153 12.45 6.41 -3.99
C TRP A 153 12.69 5.38 -5.12
N PHE A 154 12.05 5.57 -6.27
CA PHE A 154 12.23 4.70 -7.44
C PHE A 154 13.36 5.12 -8.38
N GLY A 155 13.98 6.28 -8.16
CA GLY A 155 15.01 6.84 -9.05
C GLY A 155 16.15 5.88 -9.43
N PRO A 156 16.71 5.10 -8.49
CA PRO A 156 17.74 4.11 -8.82
C PRO A 156 17.25 2.92 -9.67
N VAL A 157 15.95 2.62 -9.64
CA VAL A 157 15.33 1.47 -10.32
C VAL A 157 14.73 1.86 -11.66
N ASP A 158 14.27 3.10 -11.81
CA ASP A 158 13.57 3.57 -13.02
C ASP A 158 14.36 3.32 -14.33
N PRO A 159 15.70 3.54 -14.40
CA PRO A 159 16.48 3.23 -15.60
C PRO A 159 16.60 1.73 -15.91
N LEU A 160 16.40 0.85 -14.92
CA LEU A 160 16.52 -0.60 -15.06
C LEU A 160 15.30 -1.23 -15.76
N LEU A 161 14.22 -0.48 -15.94
CA LEU A 161 13.03 -0.94 -16.67
C LEU A 161 13.26 -1.07 -18.19
N GLY A 162 14.33 -0.51 -18.73
CA GLY A 162 14.63 -0.60 -20.17
C GLY A 162 13.47 -0.07 -21.04
N PRO A 163 13.00 -0.83 -22.06
CA PRO A 163 11.94 -0.38 -22.97
C PRO A 163 10.53 -0.60 -22.42
N HIS A 164 10.37 -1.20 -21.24
CA HIS A 164 9.05 -1.53 -20.69
C HIS A 164 8.29 -0.25 -20.31
N ARG A 165 6.99 -0.24 -20.59
CA ARG A 165 6.06 0.86 -20.26
C ARG A 165 4.91 0.36 -19.39
N PRO A 166 5.14 0.07 -18.10
CA PRO A 166 4.09 -0.44 -17.21
C PRO A 166 2.84 0.43 -17.18
N GLU A 167 2.99 1.75 -17.37
CA GLU A 167 1.90 2.72 -17.42
C GLU A 167 0.95 2.57 -18.62
N GLU A 168 1.35 1.84 -19.66
CA GLU A 168 0.51 1.54 -20.83
C GLU A 168 -0.17 0.16 -20.71
N LEU A 169 0.15 -0.62 -19.67
CA LEU A 169 -0.45 -1.93 -19.43
C LEU A 169 -1.81 -1.78 -18.73
N VAL A 170 -2.70 -2.72 -19.02
CA VAL A 170 -4.03 -2.82 -18.40
C VAL A 170 -4.12 -4.15 -17.67
N GLU A 171 -4.62 -4.15 -16.43
CA GLU A 171 -4.87 -5.39 -15.70
C GLU A 171 -6.10 -6.10 -16.28
N TYR A 172 -5.93 -7.36 -16.67
CA TYR A 172 -7.06 -8.22 -17.03
C TYR A 172 -7.65 -8.81 -15.74
N GLU A 173 -8.80 -8.28 -15.32
CA GLU A 173 -9.40 -8.57 -14.01
C GLU A 173 -9.58 -10.08 -13.78
N GLU A 174 -9.96 -10.83 -14.81
CA GLU A 174 -10.15 -12.28 -14.74
C GLU A 174 -8.84 -13.08 -14.57
N ALA A 175 -7.69 -12.47 -14.85
CA ALA A 175 -6.37 -13.06 -14.60
C ALA A 175 -5.80 -12.73 -13.21
N ARG A 176 -6.48 -11.91 -12.41
CA ARG A 176 -6.02 -11.59 -11.05
C ARG A 176 -6.12 -12.81 -10.16
N GLN A 177 -4.97 -13.26 -9.64
CA GLN A 177 -4.88 -14.41 -8.74
C GLN A 177 -4.36 -14.00 -7.38
N THR A 178 -4.95 -14.54 -6.32
CA THR A 178 -4.49 -14.34 -4.93
C THR A 178 -4.24 -15.69 -4.29
N TYR A 179 -3.08 -15.85 -3.67
CA TYR A 179 -2.67 -17.07 -3.00
C TYR A 179 -2.18 -16.76 -1.59
N GLU A 180 -2.60 -17.57 -0.62
CA GLU A 180 -1.97 -17.58 0.69
C GLU A 180 -0.76 -18.52 0.66
N ILE A 181 0.42 -17.95 0.91
CA ILE A 181 1.67 -18.71 1.01
C ILE A 181 2.07 -18.73 2.48
N ARG A 182 2.18 -19.93 3.07
CA ARG A 182 2.59 -20.13 4.47
C ARG A 182 4.10 -19.98 4.65
N ALA A 183 4.64 -18.80 4.31
CA ALA A 183 6.05 -18.46 4.39
C ALA A 183 6.24 -17.01 4.87
N ASN A 184 7.45 -16.68 5.32
CA ASN A 184 7.81 -15.30 5.61
C ASN A 184 7.87 -14.49 4.30
N TRP A 185 7.40 -13.24 4.32
CA TRP A 185 7.41 -12.35 3.15
C TRP A 185 8.81 -12.20 2.51
N LYS A 186 9.87 -12.22 3.33
CA LYS A 186 11.25 -12.10 2.85
C LYS A 186 11.65 -13.25 1.95
N ILE A 187 11.17 -14.48 2.21
CA ILE A 187 11.49 -15.65 1.37
C ILE A 187 10.94 -15.43 -0.05
N VAL A 188 9.72 -14.88 -0.15
CA VAL A 188 9.10 -14.57 -1.44
C VAL A 188 9.90 -13.49 -2.16
N VAL A 189 10.22 -12.39 -1.48
CA VAL A 189 10.99 -11.29 -2.08
C VAL A 189 12.40 -11.74 -2.50
N GLU A 190 13.11 -12.47 -1.64
CA GLU A 190 14.45 -13.01 -1.93
C GLU A 190 14.42 -13.97 -3.12
N ASN A 191 13.38 -14.79 -3.25
CA ASN A 191 13.21 -15.68 -4.40
C ASN A 191 13.00 -14.90 -5.72
N TYR A 192 12.24 -13.80 -5.70
CA TYR A 192 12.01 -12.97 -6.90
C TYR A 192 13.26 -12.23 -7.40
N ILE A 193 14.27 -12.04 -6.53
CA ILE A 193 15.54 -11.39 -6.89
C ILE A 193 16.72 -12.36 -6.96
N ASP A 194 16.46 -13.67 -6.77
CA ASP A 194 17.45 -14.73 -6.92
C ASP A 194 17.20 -15.52 -8.20
N VAL A 195 18.14 -15.46 -9.13
CA VAL A 195 18.03 -16.16 -10.42
C VAL A 195 18.64 -17.57 -10.36
N TYR A 196 19.37 -17.89 -9.30
CA TYR A 196 20.13 -19.13 -9.19
C TYR A 196 19.23 -20.37 -9.23
N HIS A 197 18.08 -20.32 -8.55
CA HIS A 197 17.16 -21.45 -8.48
C HIS A 197 16.50 -21.80 -9.83
N LEU A 198 16.48 -20.90 -10.82
CA LEU A 198 15.82 -21.10 -12.11
C LEU A 198 16.39 -22.31 -12.86
N SER A 199 17.72 -22.45 -12.90
CA SER A 199 18.43 -23.55 -13.57
C SER A 199 18.09 -24.95 -13.00
N HIS A 200 17.71 -25.01 -11.73
CA HIS A 200 17.53 -26.27 -11.01
C HIS A 200 16.05 -26.61 -10.83
N LEU A 201 15.30 -25.71 -10.20
CA LEU A 201 13.90 -25.93 -9.81
C LEU A 201 12.96 -25.88 -11.01
N HIS A 202 13.28 -25.05 -12.01
CA HIS A 202 12.44 -24.81 -13.17
C HIS A 202 12.91 -25.52 -14.45
N SER A 203 13.80 -26.50 -14.32
CA SER A 203 14.34 -27.31 -15.43
C SER A 203 13.27 -27.94 -16.34
N ASN A 204 12.06 -28.16 -15.81
CA ASN A 204 10.93 -28.72 -16.56
C ASN A 204 9.76 -27.73 -16.81
N THR A 205 9.90 -26.45 -16.44
CA THR A 205 8.80 -25.46 -16.56
C THR A 205 9.18 -24.17 -17.27
N LEU A 206 10.47 -23.80 -17.30
CA LEU A 206 10.96 -22.59 -17.98
C LEU A 206 11.87 -22.98 -19.15
N HIS A 207 11.29 -23.50 -20.24
CA HIS A 207 12.04 -24.02 -21.39
C HIS A 207 12.81 -22.95 -22.19
N MET A 208 12.58 -21.67 -21.93
CA MET A 208 13.30 -20.53 -22.52
C MET A 208 14.67 -20.24 -21.89
N TYR A 209 15.04 -20.98 -20.83
CA TYR A 209 16.30 -20.82 -20.12
C TYR A 209 17.23 -22.00 -20.44
N ASP A 210 18.50 -21.74 -20.76
CA ASP A 210 19.50 -22.79 -20.89
C ASP A 210 19.93 -23.24 -19.48
N HIS A 211 19.19 -24.21 -18.94
CA HIS A 211 19.39 -24.74 -17.59
C HIS A 211 20.78 -25.35 -17.36
N ALA A 212 21.41 -25.89 -18.41
CA ALA A 212 22.75 -26.47 -18.29
C ALA A 212 23.83 -25.40 -18.14
N ARG A 213 23.60 -24.20 -18.69
CA ARG A 213 24.54 -23.07 -18.64
C ARG A 213 24.15 -21.96 -17.66
N ALA A 214 22.94 -22.02 -17.12
CA ALA A 214 22.35 -20.95 -16.32
C ALA A 214 22.34 -19.60 -17.07
N GLU A 215 21.97 -19.64 -18.35
CA GLU A 215 21.90 -18.47 -19.23
C GLU A 215 20.47 -18.22 -19.72
N TYR A 216 20.10 -16.94 -19.83
CA TYR A 216 18.87 -16.54 -20.51
C TYR A 216 19.05 -16.72 -22.02
N GLY A 217 18.06 -17.35 -22.67
CA GLY A 217 17.99 -17.45 -24.13
C GLY A 217 17.55 -16.16 -24.81
#